data_AF-A0A2S4VRV7-F1
#
_entry.id   AF-A0A2S4VRV7-F1
#
_cell.length_a   1.000
_cell.length_b   1.000
_cell.length_c   1.000
_cell.angle_alpha   90.00
_cell.angle_beta   90.00
_cell.angle_gamma   90.00
#
_symmetry.space_group_name_H-M   'P 1'
#
loop_
_entity.id
_entity.type
_entity.pdbx_description
1 polymer ?
#
loop_
_entity_poly.entity_id
_entity_poly.type
_entity_poly.pdbx_seq_one_letter_code
_entity_poly.pdbx_strand_id
1 'polypeptide(L)'
;MADADTLQPLSTNAAELRRHQHQGDLVILGFENLARKYDKRSNTRAKPVPGTATEGIKLIDSKQYSLCQLYSTFLPLASQQINRLADLLVPADLRRDPLSQLKLLAELQTEIDYNLEKIRDNAYMAIIESSPDSAGDSFIMEQESFRLFLLNDIENEFLDLLVSTFRHARELIHMLGFSAEIYYSHTGITRDDVLEYTNRLDFKIQSMQHSLSHTDFDNSDHVIANIESALRSILLLIHDELAIPARLPSLPQTDPRFQVAKLAIPIIKLSKLFFVKLSGHEMDIWYP
;
A
#
# COMPACT_ATOMS: atom_id res chain seq x y z
N MET A 1 14.45 -1.76 42.60
CA MET A 1 15.33 -2.95 42.59
C MET A 1 15.14 -3.57 41.23
N ALA A 2 16.04 -3.25 40.29
CA ALA A 2 16.00 -3.74 38.93
C ALA A 2 16.97 -4.93 38.84
N ASP A 3 16.46 -6.08 38.42
CA ASP A 3 17.28 -7.23 38.07
C ASP A 3 18.18 -6.85 36.91
N ALA A 4 19.48 -6.76 37.20
CA ALA A 4 20.50 -6.74 36.18
C ALA A 4 20.48 -8.11 35.50
N ASP A 5 19.99 -8.15 34.25
CA ASP A 5 19.99 -9.32 33.37
C ASP A 5 21.46 -9.77 33.24
N THR A 6 21.83 -10.69 34.11
CA THR A 6 23.21 -11.16 34.26
C THR A 6 23.48 -12.04 33.06
N LEU A 7 24.35 -11.58 32.15
CA LEU A 7 24.80 -12.28 30.96
C LEU A 7 25.35 -13.68 31.33
N GLN A 8 24.48 -14.69 31.36
CA GLN A 8 24.90 -16.08 31.40
C GLN A 8 25.36 -16.52 30.01
N PRO A 9 26.48 -17.23 29.88
CA PRO A 9 27.04 -17.62 28.59
C PRO A 9 26.13 -18.60 27.85
N LEU A 10 25.91 -18.32 26.56
CA LEU A 10 24.95 -18.97 25.66
C LEU A 10 25.23 -20.45 25.32
N SER A 11 26.36 -21.03 25.71
CA SER A 11 26.62 -22.48 25.63
C SER A 11 27.94 -22.80 26.35
N THR A 12 28.03 -23.96 27.00
CA THR A 12 29.27 -24.51 27.57
C THR A 12 30.15 -25.20 26.52
N ASN A 13 29.67 -25.37 25.28
CA ASN A 13 30.37 -26.03 24.19
C ASN A 13 30.81 -25.03 23.11
N ALA A 14 32.13 -24.86 22.95
CA ALA A 14 32.72 -23.93 21.99
C ALA A 14 32.31 -24.19 20.53
N ALA A 15 32.02 -25.44 20.15
CA ALA A 15 31.60 -25.78 18.79
C ALA A 15 30.16 -25.31 18.50
N GLU A 16 29.28 -25.40 19.50
CA GLU A 16 27.89 -24.96 19.40
C GLU A 16 27.79 -23.43 19.37
N LEU A 17 28.57 -22.76 20.23
CA LEU A 17 28.70 -21.31 20.21
C LEU A 17 29.14 -20.80 18.83
N ARG A 18 30.17 -21.41 18.23
CA ARG A 18 30.62 -21.03 16.88
C ARG A 18 29.55 -21.22 15.81
N ARG A 19 28.70 -22.25 15.93
CA ARG A 19 27.58 -22.45 14.99
C ARG A 19 26.51 -21.37 15.13
N HIS A 20 26.16 -21.02 16.37
CA HIS A 20 25.25 -19.91 16.63
C HIS A 20 25.81 -18.58 16.10
N GLN A 21 27.09 -18.32 16.35
CA GLN A 21 27.78 -17.12 15.86
C GLN A 21 27.81 -17.05 14.34
N HIS A 22 28.18 -18.15 13.67
CA HIS A 22 28.19 -18.19 12.21
C HIS A 22 26.80 -17.94 11.61
N GLN A 23 25.75 -18.53 12.19
CA GLN A 23 24.40 -18.29 11.72
C GLN A 23 23.95 -16.85 11.99
N GLY A 24 24.31 -16.27 13.14
CA GLY A 24 23.98 -14.88 13.45
C GLY A 24 24.71 -13.88 12.55
N ASP A 25 25.98 -14.14 12.20
CA ASP A 25 26.73 -13.34 11.22
C ASP A 25 26.04 -13.32 9.85
N LEU A 26 25.47 -14.45 9.41
CA LEU A 26 24.69 -14.52 8.17
C LEU A 26 23.42 -13.67 8.24
N VAL A 27 22.69 -13.72 9.36
CA VAL A 27 21.48 -12.91 9.56
C VAL A 27 21.83 -11.41 9.64
N ILE A 28 22.91 -11.04 10.33
CA ILE A 28 23.41 -9.67 10.37
C ILE A 28 23.69 -9.16 8.95
N LEU A 29 24.44 -9.93 8.17
CA LEU A 29 24.75 -9.58 6.79
C LEU A 29 23.48 -9.45 5.93
N GLY A 30 22.46 -10.28 6.18
CA GLY A 30 21.15 -10.16 5.55
C GLY A 30 20.48 -8.81 5.83
N PHE A 31 20.43 -8.39 7.09
CA PHE A 31 19.86 -7.08 7.47
C PHE A 31 20.67 -5.91 6.92
N GLU A 32 22.00 -6.02 6.88
CA GLU A 32 22.86 -4.99 6.28
C GLU A 32 22.62 -4.84 4.79
N ASN A 33 22.47 -5.96 4.07
CA ASN A 33 22.16 -5.93 2.64
C ASN A 33 20.79 -5.33 2.36
N LEU A 34 19.78 -5.70 3.14
CA LEU A 34 18.44 -5.10 3.05
C LEU A 34 18.49 -3.60 3.34
N ALA A 35 19.12 -3.19 4.44
CA ALA A 35 19.25 -1.78 4.81
C ALA A 35 19.95 -0.99 3.69
N ARG A 36 21.03 -1.51 3.12
CA ARG A 36 21.75 -0.88 2.01
C ARG A 36 20.92 -0.80 0.73
N LYS A 37 20.17 -1.86 0.40
CA LYS A 37 19.34 -1.92 -0.82
C LYS A 37 18.21 -0.90 -0.82
N TYR A 38 17.60 -0.67 0.34
CA TYR A 38 16.47 0.24 0.50
C TYR A 38 16.86 1.64 1.01
N ASP A 39 18.14 1.88 1.34
CA ASP A 39 18.64 3.22 1.66
C ASP A 39 18.59 4.11 0.42
N LYS A 40 17.90 5.25 0.54
CA LYS A 40 17.79 6.28 -0.51
C LYS A 40 19.15 6.72 -1.05
N ARG A 41 20.17 6.80 -0.19
CA ARG A 41 21.52 7.25 -0.58
C ARG A 41 22.19 6.27 -1.54
N SER A 42 21.72 5.02 -1.60
CA SER A 42 22.24 3.97 -2.47
C SER A 42 21.37 3.70 -3.70
N ASN A 43 20.15 4.25 -3.77
CA ASN A 43 19.17 3.91 -4.80
C ASN A 43 19.13 4.97 -5.91
N THR A 44 19.85 4.71 -7.00
CA THR A 44 19.78 5.48 -8.24
C THR A 44 18.84 4.78 -9.24
N ARG A 45 17.57 4.57 -8.91
CA ARG A 45 16.62 4.08 -9.92
C ARG A 45 16.45 5.20 -10.97
N ALA A 46 16.79 4.89 -12.21
CA ALA A 46 16.57 5.81 -13.33
C ALA A 46 15.07 6.12 -13.44
N LYS A 47 14.72 7.42 -13.54
CA LYS A 47 13.35 7.84 -13.81
C LYS A 47 12.90 7.25 -15.15
N PRO A 48 11.67 6.72 -15.26
CA PRO A 48 11.16 6.21 -16.54
C PRO A 48 11.16 7.32 -17.60
N VAL A 49 11.55 6.96 -18.82
CA VAL A 49 11.45 7.82 -20.00
C VAL A 49 10.03 7.72 -20.57
N PRO A 50 9.41 8.85 -20.96
CA PRO A 50 8.07 8.84 -21.55
C PRO A 50 7.90 7.91 -22.74
N GLY A 51 6.90 7.04 -22.68
CA GLY A 51 6.48 6.16 -23.75
C GLY A 51 5.43 6.84 -24.63
N THR A 52 5.54 6.66 -25.95
CA THR A 52 4.63 7.26 -26.93
C THR A 52 3.19 6.78 -26.75
N ALA A 53 2.27 7.72 -26.59
CA ALA A 53 0.85 7.53 -26.34
C ALA A 53 0.15 6.72 -27.44
N THR A 54 -0.17 5.46 -27.19
CA THR A 54 -1.16 4.70 -28.00
C THR A 54 -1.94 3.63 -27.23
N GLU A 55 -1.77 3.48 -25.91
CA GLU A 55 -2.40 2.41 -25.10
C GLU A 55 -3.12 2.89 -23.82
N GLY A 56 -3.90 3.98 -23.90
CA GLY A 56 -4.51 4.62 -22.71
C GLY A 56 -5.42 3.73 -21.84
N ILE A 57 -6.22 2.83 -22.43
CA ILE A 57 -7.18 2.00 -21.67
C ILE A 57 -6.46 0.89 -20.87
N LYS A 58 -5.53 0.16 -21.52
CA LYS A 58 -4.74 -0.90 -20.86
C LYS A 58 -3.87 -0.35 -19.71
N LEU A 59 -3.47 0.91 -19.82
CA LEU A 59 -2.64 1.60 -18.84
C LEU A 59 -3.44 2.04 -17.60
N ILE A 60 -4.72 2.39 -17.75
CA ILE A 60 -5.60 2.70 -16.60
C ILE A 60 -5.88 1.42 -15.80
N ASP A 61 -6.19 0.32 -16.47
CA ASP A 61 -6.43 -0.98 -15.82
C ASP A 61 -5.19 -1.47 -15.06
N SER A 62 -3.99 -1.27 -15.59
CA SER A 62 -2.74 -1.69 -14.93
C SER A 62 -2.39 -0.82 -13.71
N LYS A 63 -2.70 0.49 -13.74
CA LYS A 63 -2.54 1.39 -12.60
C LYS A 63 -3.48 1.03 -11.45
N GLN A 64 -4.77 0.83 -11.75
CA GLN A 64 -5.75 0.47 -10.75
C GLN A 64 -5.45 -0.91 -10.16
N TYR A 65 -5.09 -1.89 -11.00
CA TYR A 65 -4.63 -3.18 -10.53
C TYR A 65 -3.41 -3.07 -9.58
N SER A 66 -2.43 -2.22 -9.92
CA SER A 66 -1.25 -2.01 -9.07
C SER A 66 -1.60 -1.41 -7.71
N LEU A 67 -2.52 -0.45 -7.66
CA LEU A 67 -3.02 0.13 -6.41
C LEU A 67 -3.80 -0.90 -5.58
N CYS A 68 -4.67 -1.69 -6.21
CA CYS A 68 -5.38 -2.77 -5.53
C CYS A 68 -4.38 -3.78 -4.94
N GLN A 69 -3.36 -4.19 -5.68
CA GLN A 69 -2.34 -5.13 -5.18
C GLN A 69 -1.55 -4.56 -3.99
N LEU A 70 -1.21 -3.26 -4.01
CA LEU A 70 -0.58 -2.61 -2.86
C LEU A 70 -1.45 -2.71 -1.61
N TYR A 71 -2.72 -2.32 -1.75
CA TYR A 71 -3.67 -2.27 -0.65
C TYR A 71 -4.06 -3.65 -0.12
N SER A 72 -4.43 -4.58 -1.00
CA SER A 72 -5.04 -5.86 -0.62
C SER A 72 -4.04 -6.98 -0.34
N THR A 73 -2.82 -6.86 -0.86
CA THR A 73 -1.86 -7.98 -0.88
C THR A 73 -0.56 -7.59 -0.18
N PHE A 74 0.16 -6.60 -0.70
CA PHE A 74 1.55 -6.38 -0.32
C PHE A 74 1.72 -5.61 0.99
N LEU A 75 0.90 -4.59 1.25
CA LEU A 75 0.91 -3.89 2.54
C LEU A 75 0.44 -4.78 3.71
N PRO A 76 -0.68 -5.55 3.59
CA PRO A 76 -1.05 -6.51 4.63
C PRO A 76 0.04 -7.54 4.90
N LEU A 77 0.68 -8.07 3.84
CA LEU A 77 1.78 -9.00 3.98
C LEU A 77 2.98 -8.36 4.68
N ALA A 78 3.29 -7.09 4.40
CA ALA A 78 4.37 -6.38 5.07
C ALA A 78 4.10 -6.25 6.57
N SER A 79 2.88 -5.88 6.97
CA SER A 79 2.46 -5.84 8.38
C SER A 79 2.67 -7.19 9.06
N GLN A 80 2.21 -8.28 8.44
CA GLN A 80 2.41 -9.63 8.97
C GLN A 80 3.90 -9.97 9.12
N GLN A 81 4.73 -9.63 8.13
CA GLN A 81 6.17 -9.89 8.16
C GLN A 81 6.89 -9.09 9.25
N ILE A 82 6.47 -7.85 9.51
CA ILE A 82 7.05 -6.99 10.55
C ILE A 82 6.68 -7.48 11.95
N ASN A 83 5.41 -7.88 12.14
CA ASN A 83 4.98 -8.49 13.39
C ASN A 83 5.75 -9.80 13.65
N ARG A 84 5.90 -10.64 12.61
CA ARG A 84 6.74 -11.85 12.68
C ARG A 84 8.21 -11.52 12.98
N LEU A 85 8.74 -10.42 12.46
CA LEU A 85 10.11 -9.98 12.76
C LEU A 85 10.27 -9.64 14.25
N ALA A 86 9.31 -8.91 14.82
CA ALA A 86 9.29 -8.62 16.26
C ALA A 86 9.20 -9.91 17.09
N ASP A 87 8.31 -10.83 16.71
CA ASP A 87 8.11 -12.12 17.37
C ASP A 87 9.35 -13.02 17.36
N LEU A 88 10.24 -12.87 16.36
CA LEU A 88 11.48 -13.66 16.32
C LEU A 88 12.64 -12.99 17.09
N LEU A 89 12.64 -11.65 17.21
CA LEU A 89 13.72 -10.88 17.82
C LEU A 89 13.52 -10.61 19.32
N VAL A 90 12.27 -10.43 19.76
CA VAL A 90 11.93 -9.98 21.12
C VAL A 90 11.89 -11.12 22.16
N PRO A 91 11.36 -12.33 21.87
CA PRO A 91 11.19 -13.34 22.92
C PRO A 91 12.49 -13.92 23.49
N ALA A 92 12.40 -14.45 24.71
CA ALA A 92 13.47 -15.23 25.34
C ALA A 92 13.81 -16.52 24.57
N ASP A 93 12.92 -16.98 23.70
CA ASP A 93 13.09 -18.19 22.89
C ASP A 93 14.24 -18.08 21.88
N LEU A 94 14.61 -16.87 21.46
CA LEU A 94 15.84 -16.63 20.70
C LEU A 94 17.10 -17.09 21.45
N ARG A 95 17.08 -17.09 22.80
CA ARG A 95 18.15 -17.67 23.63
C ARG A 95 18.00 -19.18 23.85
N ARG A 96 16.78 -19.74 23.73
CA ARG A 96 16.50 -21.16 24.00
C ARG A 96 16.80 -22.07 22.81
N ASP A 97 16.45 -21.65 21.60
CA ASP A 97 16.81 -22.33 20.35
C ASP A 97 17.34 -21.32 19.33
N PRO A 98 18.57 -20.80 19.53
CA PRO A 98 19.12 -19.75 18.68
C PRO A 98 19.22 -20.17 17.22
N LEU A 99 19.61 -21.41 16.96
CA LEU A 99 19.89 -21.86 15.59
C LEU A 99 18.62 -21.89 14.75
N SER A 100 17.52 -22.43 15.27
CA SER A 100 16.25 -22.45 14.54
C SER A 100 15.70 -21.03 14.34
N GLN A 101 15.77 -20.19 15.38
CA GLN A 101 15.27 -18.81 15.32
C GLN A 101 16.05 -17.96 14.31
N LEU A 102 17.39 -18.07 14.29
CA LEU A 102 18.22 -17.36 13.32
C LEU A 102 18.00 -17.86 11.87
N LYS A 103 17.64 -19.13 11.67
CA LYS A 103 17.24 -19.62 10.34
C LYS A 103 15.90 -19.04 9.90
N LEU A 104 14.91 -19.01 10.79
CA LEU A 104 13.62 -18.38 10.52
C LEU A 104 13.77 -16.89 10.21
N LEU A 105 14.68 -16.19 10.89
CA LEU A 105 15.03 -14.80 10.58
C LEU A 105 15.64 -14.66 9.17
N ALA A 106 16.54 -15.55 8.78
CA ALA A 106 17.14 -15.53 7.44
C ALA A 106 16.10 -15.78 6.32
N GLU A 107 15.16 -16.70 6.55
CA GLU A 107 14.03 -16.94 5.64
C GLU A 107 13.14 -15.70 5.54
N LEU A 108 12.76 -15.12 6.68
CA LEU A 108 11.93 -13.92 6.75
C LEU A 108 12.59 -12.72 6.05
N GLN A 109 13.90 -12.56 6.14
CA GLN A 109 14.63 -11.51 5.40
C GLN A 109 14.42 -11.61 3.89
N THR A 110 14.42 -12.83 3.35
CA THR A 110 14.20 -13.08 1.92
C THR A 110 12.75 -12.81 1.52
N GLU A 111 11.79 -13.21 2.37
CA GLU A 111 10.36 -12.93 2.17
C GLU A 111 10.08 -11.41 2.18
N ILE A 112 10.72 -10.68 3.10
CA ILE A 112 10.62 -9.22 3.20
C ILE A 112 11.21 -8.56 1.96
N ASP A 113 12.41 -8.98 1.51
CA ASP A 113 13.05 -8.44 0.30
C ASP A 113 12.13 -8.50 -0.91
N TYR A 114 11.57 -9.69 -1.15
CA TYR A 114 10.64 -9.92 -2.25
C TYR A 114 9.40 -9.02 -2.15
N ASN A 115 8.78 -8.94 -0.97
CA ASN A 115 7.57 -8.14 -0.79
C ASN A 115 7.84 -6.64 -0.99
N LEU A 116 8.97 -6.14 -0.49
CA LEU A 116 9.36 -4.74 -0.66
C LEU A 116 9.67 -4.37 -2.11
N GLU A 117 10.27 -5.29 -2.88
CA GLU A 117 10.39 -5.11 -4.33
C GLU A 117 9.01 -4.98 -4.98
N LYS A 118 8.04 -5.81 -4.59
CA LYS A 118 6.68 -5.74 -5.12
C LYS A 118 5.94 -4.46 -4.71
N ILE A 119 6.08 -4.01 -3.46
CA ILE A 119 5.53 -2.71 -3.02
C ILE A 119 6.10 -1.60 -3.90
N ARG A 120 7.42 -1.58 -4.06
CA ARG A 120 8.07 -0.54 -4.85
C ARG A 120 7.62 -0.57 -6.30
N ASP A 121 7.63 -1.74 -6.95
CA ASP A 121 7.26 -1.86 -8.36
C ASP A 121 5.79 -1.51 -8.61
N ASN A 122 4.87 -1.91 -7.74
CA ASN A 122 3.46 -1.54 -7.89
C ASN A 122 3.24 -0.03 -7.64
N ALA A 123 3.97 0.57 -6.70
CA ALA A 123 3.93 2.01 -6.47
C ALA A 123 4.42 2.80 -7.69
N TYR A 124 5.51 2.35 -8.32
CA TYR A 124 5.98 2.95 -9.57
C TYR A 124 4.99 2.74 -10.72
N MET A 125 4.44 1.54 -10.88
CA MET A 125 3.47 1.26 -11.95
C MET A 125 2.18 2.08 -11.79
N ALA A 126 1.76 2.37 -10.56
CA ALA A 126 0.63 3.26 -10.30
C ALA A 126 0.87 4.70 -10.83
N ILE A 127 2.13 5.11 -11.02
CA ILE A 127 2.51 6.47 -11.44
C ILE A 127 2.86 6.60 -12.92
N ILE A 128 3.32 5.53 -13.60
CA ILE A 128 3.81 5.64 -14.98
C ILE A 128 2.72 6.16 -15.94
N GLU A 129 2.91 7.44 -16.30
CA GLU A 129 2.35 8.28 -17.35
C GLU A 129 0.85 8.34 -17.58
N SER A 130 0.29 9.52 -17.29
CA SER A 130 -0.76 10.13 -18.10
C SER A 130 -0.09 11.28 -18.86
N SER A 131 -0.36 11.41 -20.16
CA SER A 131 0.16 12.53 -20.96
C SER A 131 -0.39 13.87 -20.44
N PRO A 132 0.41 14.95 -20.38
CA PRO A 132 -0.06 16.26 -19.92
C PRO A 132 -1.02 16.97 -20.90
N ASP A 133 -1.37 16.35 -22.04
CA ASP A 133 -2.16 17.00 -23.09
C ASP A 133 -3.67 17.10 -22.83
N SER A 134 -4.22 16.51 -21.76
CA SER A 134 -5.61 16.76 -21.36
C SER A 134 -5.71 17.81 -20.25
N ALA A 135 -5.31 19.03 -20.58
CA ALA A 135 -5.63 20.21 -19.79
C ALA A 135 -7.16 20.43 -19.81
N GLY A 136 -7.88 19.82 -18.87
CA GLY A 136 -9.33 19.94 -18.81
C GLY A 136 -9.99 19.48 -17.50
N ASP A 137 -9.50 18.40 -16.87
CA ASP A 137 -10.18 17.84 -15.70
C ASP A 137 -9.36 17.94 -14.42
N SER A 138 -9.85 18.73 -13.47
CA SER A 138 -9.34 18.87 -12.10
C SER A 138 -9.15 17.52 -11.38
N PHE A 139 -9.97 16.53 -11.75
CA PHE A 139 -9.96 15.17 -11.20
C PHE A 139 -8.69 14.37 -11.55
N ILE A 140 -8.20 14.50 -12.78
CA ILE A 140 -6.98 13.80 -13.22
C ILE A 140 -5.78 14.31 -12.41
N MET A 141 -5.73 15.62 -12.14
CA MET A 141 -4.67 16.23 -11.34
C MET A 141 -4.70 15.77 -9.88
N GLU A 142 -5.88 15.61 -9.26
CA GLU A 142 -6.01 15.17 -7.88
C GLU A 142 -5.55 13.72 -7.70
N GLN A 143 -5.97 12.81 -8.59
CA GLN A 143 -5.54 11.41 -8.56
C GLN A 143 -4.03 11.27 -8.82
N GLU A 144 -3.47 12.08 -9.72
CA GLU A 144 -2.02 12.14 -9.94
C GLU A 144 -1.27 12.67 -8.72
N SER A 145 -1.80 13.71 -8.07
CA SER A 145 -1.22 14.26 -6.85
C SER A 145 -1.19 13.23 -5.71
N PHE A 146 -2.26 12.44 -5.55
CA PHE A 146 -2.33 11.38 -4.54
C PHE A 146 -1.31 10.26 -4.83
N ARG A 147 -1.20 9.83 -6.10
CA ARG A 147 -0.22 8.80 -6.49
C ARG A 147 1.22 9.26 -6.24
N LEU A 148 1.54 10.52 -6.56
CA LEU A 148 2.84 11.12 -6.26
C LEU A 148 3.08 11.22 -4.74
N PHE A 149 2.06 11.59 -3.97
CA PHE A 149 2.11 11.59 -2.51
C PHE A 149 2.40 10.18 -1.96
N LEU A 150 1.71 9.15 -2.47
CA LEU A 150 1.91 7.76 -2.05
C LEU A 150 3.33 7.27 -2.32
N LEU A 151 3.88 7.51 -3.52
CA LEU A 151 5.27 7.14 -3.80
C LEU A 151 6.24 7.92 -2.92
N ASN A 152 5.98 9.21 -2.70
CA ASN A 152 6.77 10.00 -1.79
C ASN A 152 6.70 9.44 -0.36
N ASP A 153 5.55 9.02 0.15
CA ASP A 153 5.41 8.42 1.50
C ASP A 153 6.13 7.07 1.59
N ILE A 154 6.02 6.23 0.55
CA ILE A 154 6.74 4.95 0.46
C ILE A 154 8.25 5.18 0.46
N GLU A 155 8.74 5.98 -0.50
CA GLU A 155 10.17 6.22 -0.64
C GLU A 155 10.71 6.97 0.56
N ASN A 156 9.97 7.97 1.07
CA ASN A 156 10.51 8.91 2.05
C ASN A 156 10.30 8.57 3.50
N GLU A 157 9.22 7.90 3.86
CA GLU A 157 8.92 7.62 5.26
C GLU A 157 8.98 6.12 5.55
N PHE A 158 8.28 5.32 4.74
CA PHE A 158 8.20 3.87 4.97
C PHE A 158 9.56 3.17 4.82
N LEU A 159 10.27 3.39 3.71
CA LEU A 159 11.57 2.74 3.50
C LEU A 159 12.63 3.21 4.50
N ASP A 160 12.64 4.49 4.90
CA ASP A 160 13.58 5.00 5.90
C ASP A 160 13.35 4.38 7.28
N LEU A 161 12.09 4.21 7.68
CA LEU A 161 11.73 3.55 8.93
C LEU A 161 12.10 2.07 8.93
N LEU A 162 11.92 1.41 7.79
CA LEU A 162 12.27 0.01 7.57
C LEU A 162 13.80 -0.21 7.59
N VAL A 163 14.57 0.66 6.94
CA VAL A 163 16.04 0.66 6.99
C VAL A 163 16.52 0.86 8.42
N SER A 164 15.88 1.76 9.17
CA SER A 164 16.17 1.94 10.59
C SER A 164 15.89 0.67 11.39
N THR A 165 14.75 0.03 11.15
CA THR A 165 14.38 -1.24 11.81
C THR A 165 15.41 -2.34 11.56
N PHE A 166 15.91 -2.51 10.33
CA PHE A 166 16.96 -3.48 10.03
C PHE A 166 18.28 -3.19 10.73
N ARG A 167 18.66 -1.91 10.84
CA ARG A 167 19.86 -1.52 11.60
C ARG A 167 19.73 -1.87 13.08
N HIS A 168 18.55 -1.64 13.67
CA HIS A 168 18.30 -1.99 15.07
C HIS A 168 18.27 -3.52 15.28
N ALA A 169 17.68 -4.26 14.34
CA ALA A 169 17.65 -5.72 14.39
C ALA A 169 19.06 -6.33 14.38
N ARG A 170 19.97 -5.88 13.49
CA ARG A 170 21.35 -6.37 13.48
C ARG A 170 22.10 -6.03 14.77
N GLU A 171 21.89 -4.83 15.31
CA GLU A 171 22.57 -4.36 16.52
C GLU A 171 22.13 -5.18 17.73
N LEU A 172 20.83 -5.51 17.82
CA LEU A 172 20.31 -6.42 18.82
C LEU A 172 20.96 -7.82 18.72
N ILE A 173 21.08 -8.38 17.52
CA ILE A 173 21.73 -9.70 17.32
C ILE A 173 23.19 -9.69 17.77
N HIS A 174 23.92 -8.61 17.48
CA HIS A 174 25.29 -8.42 17.99
C HIS A 174 25.34 -8.41 19.52
N MET A 175 24.49 -7.60 20.16
CA MET A 175 24.48 -7.48 21.64
C MET A 175 24.02 -8.75 22.34
N LEU A 176 23.21 -9.58 21.68
CA LEU A 176 22.85 -10.89 22.19
C LEU A 176 23.99 -11.91 22.08
N GLY A 177 25.13 -11.57 21.48
CA GLY A 177 26.30 -12.45 21.39
C GLY A 177 26.21 -13.50 20.28
N PHE A 178 25.33 -13.31 19.31
CA PHE A 178 25.19 -14.18 18.15
C PHE A 178 26.13 -13.83 16.99
N SER A 179 27.11 -12.95 17.22
CA SER A 179 28.18 -12.67 16.26
C SER A 179 29.53 -13.07 16.85
N ALA A 180 30.46 -13.44 15.97
CA ALA A 180 31.87 -13.59 16.34
C ALA A 180 32.58 -12.24 16.51
N GLU A 181 32.04 -11.17 15.91
CA GLU A 181 32.59 -9.82 15.98
C GLU A 181 32.18 -9.13 17.29
N ILE A 182 33.15 -8.49 17.94
CA ILE A 182 32.90 -7.68 19.14
C ILE A 182 32.34 -6.33 18.70
N TYR A 183 31.06 -6.10 19.00
CA TYR A 183 30.37 -4.87 18.66
C TYR A 183 30.38 -3.88 19.83
N TYR A 184 30.95 -2.68 19.60
CA TYR A 184 30.99 -1.60 20.59
C TYR A 184 29.97 -0.51 20.23
N SER A 185 28.72 -0.68 20.68
CA SER A 185 27.74 0.42 20.64
C SER A 185 27.87 1.30 21.88
N HIS A 186 27.86 2.62 21.68
CA HIS A 186 27.84 3.61 22.77
C HIS A 186 26.43 3.81 23.35
N THR A 187 25.40 3.36 22.65
CA THR A 187 23.99 3.37 23.05
C THR A 187 23.44 1.98 22.82
N GLY A 188 23.37 1.17 23.88
CA GLY A 188 22.85 -0.19 23.76
C GLY A 188 21.40 -0.16 23.28
N ILE A 189 21.10 -0.79 22.16
CA ILE A 189 19.73 -1.05 21.73
C ILE A 189 19.12 -2.11 22.65
N THR A 190 17.84 -1.99 22.92
CA THR A 190 17.08 -2.95 23.71
C THR A 190 16.06 -3.65 22.84
N ARG A 191 15.46 -4.71 23.38
CA ARG A 191 14.30 -5.35 22.75
C ARG A 191 13.11 -4.39 22.64
N ASP A 192 12.97 -3.49 23.61
CA ASP A 192 11.91 -2.49 23.64
C ASP A 192 12.08 -1.48 22.50
N ASP A 193 13.32 -1.10 22.17
CA ASP A 193 13.60 -0.24 21.01
C ASP A 193 13.19 -0.93 19.71
N VAL A 194 13.56 -2.20 19.51
CA VAL A 194 13.14 -2.96 18.32
C VAL A 194 11.62 -3.04 18.22
N LEU A 195 10.94 -3.29 19.34
CA LEU A 195 9.48 -3.33 19.40
C LEU A 195 8.87 -1.97 19.03
N GLU A 196 9.40 -0.86 19.56
CA GLU A 196 8.95 0.50 19.21
C GLU A 196 9.04 0.75 17.70
N TYR A 197 10.19 0.44 17.09
CA TYR A 197 10.38 0.62 15.64
C TYR A 197 9.42 -0.27 14.83
N THR A 198 9.22 -1.53 15.22
CA THR A 198 8.26 -2.41 14.54
C THR A 198 6.82 -1.92 14.65
N ASN A 199 6.42 -1.40 15.81
CA ASN A 199 5.09 -0.81 16.02
C ASN A 199 4.88 0.45 15.17
N ARG A 200 5.90 1.32 15.10
CA ARG A 200 5.86 2.50 14.23
C ARG A 200 5.71 2.12 12.76
N LEU A 201 6.39 1.05 12.34
CA LEU A 201 6.35 0.56 10.96
C LEU A 201 4.99 -0.07 10.63
N ASP A 202 4.43 -0.84 11.55
CA ASP A 202 3.07 -1.38 11.43
C ASP A 202 2.02 -0.25 11.34
N PHE A 203 2.12 0.76 12.21
CA PHE A 203 1.26 1.95 12.15
C PHE A 203 1.37 2.68 10.81
N LYS A 204 2.58 2.83 10.27
CA LYS A 204 2.79 3.44 8.94
C LYS A 204 2.13 2.59 7.83
N ILE A 205 2.21 1.27 7.91
CA ILE A 205 1.52 0.37 6.97
C ILE A 205 0.01 0.54 7.05
N GLN A 206 -0.56 0.54 8.26
CA GLN A 206 -1.98 0.77 8.46
C GLN A 206 -2.43 2.14 7.92
N SER A 207 -1.62 3.19 8.12
CA SER A 207 -1.87 4.52 7.56
C SER A 207 -1.90 4.49 6.03
N MET A 208 -0.93 3.85 5.39
CA MET A 208 -0.91 3.71 3.93
C MET A 208 -2.13 2.92 3.42
N GLN A 209 -2.50 1.83 4.10
CA GLN A 209 -3.70 1.06 3.76
C GLN A 209 -4.97 1.90 3.88
N HIS A 210 -5.10 2.68 4.96
CA HIS A 210 -6.22 3.58 5.15
C HIS A 210 -6.30 4.64 4.03
N SER A 211 -5.18 5.30 3.71
CA SER A 211 -5.10 6.28 2.62
C SER A 211 -5.50 5.67 1.28
N LEU A 212 -5.08 4.43 0.99
CA LEU A 212 -5.46 3.72 -0.23
C LEU A 212 -6.95 3.34 -0.25
N SER A 213 -7.51 2.92 0.89
CA SER A 213 -8.94 2.56 0.97
C SER A 213 -9.86 3.73 0.64
N HIS A 214 -9.48 4.96 0.99
CA HIS A 214 -10.29 6.15 0.73
C HIS A 214 -10.29 6.56 -0.75
N THR A 215 -9.23 6.21 -1.51
CA THR A 215 -9.20 6.50 -2.95
C THR A 215 -10.17 5.67 -3.79
N ASP A 216 -10.58 4.49 -3.31
CA ASP A 216 -11.65 3.71 -3.94
C ASP A 216 -13.05 4.26 -3.58
N PHE A 217 -13.20 4.93 -2.43
CA PHE A 217 -14.46 5.57 -2.03
C PHE A 217 -14.72 6.87 -2.79
N ASP A 218 -13.70 7.68 -3.08
CA ASP A 218 -13.86 8.87 -3.94
C ASP A 218 -14.40 8.48 -5.33
N ASN A 219 -13.94 7.35 -5.89
CA ASN A 219 -14.48 6.84 -7.16
C ASN A 219 -15.99 6.58 -7.08
N SER A 220 -16.51 6.10 -5.95
CA SER A 220 -17.94 5.81 -5.80
C SER A 220 -18.78 7.08 -5.76
N ASP A 221 -18.34 8.11 -5.05
CA ASP A 221 -19.04 9.41 -4.99
C ASP A 221 -19.03 10.12 -6.36
N HIS A 222 -17.92 10.02 -7.10
CA HIS A 222 -17.84 10.52 -8.47
C HIS A 222 -18.71 9.72 -9.45
N VAL A 223 -18.74 8.39 -9.33
CA VAL A 223 -19.64 7.54 -10.13
C VAL A 223 -21.10 7.89 -9.82
N ILE A 224 -21.45 8.10 -8.55
CA ILE A 224 -22.78 8.56 -8.13
C ILE A 224 -23.09 9.93 -8.76
N ALA A 225 -22.18 10.91 -8.69
CA ALA A 225 -22.37 12.23 -9.28
C ALA A 225 -22.57 12.18 -10.82
N ASN A 226 -21.81 11.34 -11.51
CA ASN A 226 -21.95 11.12 -12.96
C ASN A 226 -23.29 10.46 -13.31
N ILE A 227 -23.72 9.47 -12.51
CA ILE A 227 -25.04 8.83 -12.65
C ILE A 227 -26.16 9.85 -12.42
N GLU A 228 -26.02 10.75 -11.45
CA GLU A 228 -26.99 11.84 -11.21
C GLU A 228 -27.04 12.84 -12.36
N SER A 229 -25.89 13.22 -12.92
CA SER A 229 -25.82 14.10 -14.08
C SER A 229 -26.48 13.48 -15.32
N ALA A 230 -26.24 12.19 -15.56
CA ALA A 230 -26.89 11.43 -16.64
C ALA A 230 -28.41 11.36 -16.44
N LEU A 231 -28.86 11.14 -15.20
CA LEU A 231 -30.29 11.13 -14.87
C LEU A 231 -30.93 12.50 -15.14
N ARG A 232 -30.29 13.60 -14.70
CA ARG A 232 -30.78 14.97 -14.97
C ARG A 232 -30.88 15.26 -16.46
N SER A 233 -29.87 14.88 -17.24
CA SER A 233 -29.85 15.07 -18.69
C SER A 233 -31.00 14.31 -19.39
N ILE A 234 -31.27 13.08 -18.98
CA ILE A 234 -32.38 12.28 -19.50
C ILE A 234 -33.74 12.87 -19.12
N LEU A 235 -33.88 13.35 -17.87
CA LEU A 235 -35.12 13.99 -17.43
C LEU A 235 -35.39 15.30 -18.16
N LEU A 236 -34.35 16.10 -18.44
CA LEU A 236 -34.45 17.30 -19.26
C LEU A 236 -34.85 16.97 -20.70
N LEU A 237 -34.25 15.94 -21.30
CA LEU A 237 -34.61 15.47 -22.64
C LEU A 237 -36.10 15.07 -22.73
N ILE A 238 -36.61 14.36 -21.71
CA ILE A 238 -38.03 13.95 -21.66
C ILE A 238 -38.95 15.15 -21.38
N HIS A 239 -38.52 16.12 -20.56
CA HIS A 239 -39.29 17.33 -20.34
C HIS A 239 -39.38 18.21 -21.58
N ASP A 240 -38.31 18.29 -22.38
CA ASP A 240 -38.31 18.98 -23.67
C ASP A 240 -39.28 18.33 -24.66
N GLU A 241 -39.43 16.99 -24.66
CA GLU A 241 -40.46 16.28 -25.45
C GLU A 241 -41.88 16.78 -25.11
N LEU A 242 -42.15 17.06 -23.83
CA LEU A 242 -43.46 17.51 -23.33
C LEU A 242 -43.68 19.01 -23.52
N ALA A 243 -42.61 19.79 -23.72
CA ALA A 243 -42.66 21.24 -23.92
C ALA A 243 -42.83 21.64 -25.39
N ILE A 244 -42.70 20.71 -26.34
CA ILE A 244 -43.00 20.95 -27.76
C ILE A 244 -44.49 21.33 -27.87
N PRO A 245 -44.83 22.57 -28.29
CA PRO A 245 -46.22 22.98 -28.42
C PRO A 245 -46.93 22.02 -29.38
N ALA A 246 -48.15 21.62 -29.03
CA ALA A 246 -49.10 20.89 -29.88
C ALA A 246 -49.51 21.70 -31.12
N ARG A 247 -48.53 22.07 -31.95
CA ARG A 247 -48.67 22.91 -33.13
C ARG A 247 -47.82 22.33 -34.26
N LEU A 248 -48.12 21.10 -34.68
CA LEU A 248 -48.16 20.72 -36.09
C LEU A 248 -48.71 19.28 -36.19
N PRO A 249 -49.84 19.03 -36.89
CA PRO A 249 -50.44 17.69 -37.02
C PRO A 249 -49.65 16.67 -37.86
N SER A 250 -48.36 16.88 -38.11
CA SER A 250 -47.61 16.12 -39.13
C SER A 250 -46.14 15.90 -38.77
N LEU A 251 -45.86 15.29 -37.62
CA LEU A 251 -44.56 14.66 -37.38
C LEU A 251 -44.78 13.22 -36.85
N PRO A 252 -43.98 12.23 -37.28
CA PRO A 252 -44.23 10.83 -36.98
C PRO A 252 -44.06 10.54 -35.48
N GLN A 253 -44.87 9.57 -35.05
CA GLN A 253 -44.77 8.80 -33.82
C GLN A 253 -43.37 8.81 -33.18
N THR A 254 -43.33 9.37 -31.96
CA THR A 254 -42.44 8.99 -30.85
C THR A 254 -40.99 8.77 -31.26
N ASP A 255 -40.19 9.83 -31.26
CA ASP A 255 -38.75 9.75 -31.52
C ASP A 255 -38.11 8.65 -30.63
N PRO A 256 -37.43 7.65 -31.23
CA PRO A 256 -36.87 6.50 -30.52
C PRO A 256 -35.96 6.89 -29.35
N ARG A 257 -35.33 8.06 -29.41
CA ARG A 257 -34.46 8.58 -28.35
C ARG A 257 -35.22 8.76 -27.04
N PHE A 258 -36.48 9.17 -27.08
CA PHE A 258 -37.30 9.33 -25.88
C PHE A 258 -37.77 8.00 -25.29
N GLN A 259 -38.02 6.99 -26.13
CA GLN A 259 -38.34 5.64 -25.64
C GLN A 259 -37.14 5.01 -24.94
N VAL A 260 -35.95 5.12 -25.54
CA VAL A 260 -34.69 4.66 -24.94
C VAL A 260 -34.40 5.43 -23.65
N ALA A 261 -34.59 6.74 -23.64
CA ALA A 261 -34.41 7.56 -22.44
C ALA A 261 -35.33 7.12 -21.29
N LYS A 262 -36.62 6.84 -21.56
CA LYS A 262 -37.57 6.34 -20.57
C LYS A 262 -37.18 4.96 -20.03
N LEU A 263 -36.66 4.07 -20.89
CA LEU A 263 -36.18 2.73 -20.50
C LEU A 263 -34.85 2.76 -19.73
N ALA A 264 -34.03 3.80 -19.90
CA ALA A 264 -32.76 3.95 -19.20
C ALA A 264 -32.92 4.43 -17.75
N ILE A 265 -34.01 5.14 -17.41
CA ILE A 265 -34.22 5.69 -16.05
C ILE A 265 -34.12 4.62 -14.95
N PRO A 266 -34.80 3.46 -15.04
CA PRO A 266 -34.70 2.43 -14.00
C PRO A 266 -33.29 1.87 -13.86
N ILE A 267 -32.57 1.68 -14.98
CA ILE A 267 -31.20 1.17 -14.99
C ILE A 267 -30.27 2.15 -14.28
N ILE A 268 -30.37 3.44 -14.60
CA ILE A 268 -29.57 4.51 -13.99
C ILE A 268 -29.87 4.63 -12.48
N LYS A 269 -31.14 4.52 -12.08
CA LYS A 269 -31.53 4.51 -10.66
C LYS A 269 -30.99 3.30 -9.91
N LEU A 270 -31.03 2.11 -10.52
CA LEU A 270 -30.48 0.89 -9.92
C LEU A 270 -28.96 0.96 -9.83
N SER A 271 -28.27 1.49 -10.83
CA SER A 271 -26.83 1.75 -10.78
C SER A 271 -26.49 2.72 -9.64
N LYS A 272 -27.23 3.82 -9.49
CA LYS A 272 -27.04 4.74 -8.33
C LYS A 272 -27.16 3.98 -7.01
N LEU A 273 -28.23 3.21 -6.86
CA LEU A 273 -28.54 2.51 -5.61
C LEU A 273 -27.49 1.45 -5.28
N PHE A 274 -26.94 0.78 -6.30
CA PHE A 274 -25.82 -0.13 -6.17
C PHE A 274 -24.55 0.58 -5.66
N PHE A 275 -24.17 1.71 -6.26
CA PHE A 275 -22.97 2.44 -5.87
C PHE A 275 -23.10 3.16 -4.51
N VAL A 276 -24.26 3.72 -4.18
CA VAL A 276 -24.55 4.29 -2.84
C VAL A 276 -24.41 3.23 -1.75
N LYS A 277 -24.85 2.01 -2.04
CA LYS A 277 -24.76 0.90 -1.09
C LYS A 277 -23.32 0.36 -0.95
N LEU A 278 -22.52 0.42 -2.02
CA LEU A 278 -21.10 0.10 -1.98
C LEU A 278 -20.27 1.17 -1.25
N SER A 279 -20.67 2.44 -1.35
CA SER A 279 -19.99 3.59 -0.75
C SER A 279 -20.33 3.82 0.72
N GLY A 280 -21.09 2.92 1.35
CA GLY A 280 -21.43 3.01 2.78
C GLY A 280 -22.29 4.23 3.17
N HIS A 281 -22.80 5.00 2.21
CA HIS A 281 -23.67 6.13 2.47
C HIS A 281 -25.07 5.64 2.90
N GLU A 282 -25.61 6.18 3.98
CA GLU A 282 -27.03 6.01 4.32
C GLU A 282 -27.89 6.70 3.26
N MET A 283 -28.95 6.02 2.81
CA MET A 283 -29.86 6.58 1.81
C MET A 283 -30.70 7.68 2.45
N ASP A 284 -30.42 8.93 2.12
CA ASP A 284 -31.39 10.01 2.27
C ASP A 284 -32.51 9.79 1.23
N ILE A 285 -33.54 9.08 1.67
CA ILE A 285 -34.76 8.83 0.89
C ILE A 285 -35.53 10.16 0.81
N TRP A 286 -35.22 10.99 -0.19
CA TRP A 286 -36.09 12.08 -0.59
C TRP A 286 -37.34 11.52 -1.27
N TYR A 287 -38.49 11.63 -0.60
CA TYR A 287 -39.81 11.52 -1.24
C TYR A 287 -40.15 12.85 -1.95
N PRO A 288 -40.89 12.80 -3.08
CA PRO A 288 -41.20 13.93 -3.95
C PRO A 288 -42.03 15.04 -3.29
#